data_AF-A0A5E7ZAL8-F1
#
_entry.id   AF-A0A5E7ZAL8-F1
#
_cell.length_a   1.000
_cell.length_b   1.000
_cell.length_c   1.000
_cell.angle_alpha   90.00
_cell.angle_beta   90.00
_cell.angle_gamma   90.00
#
_symmetry.space_group_name_H-M   'P 1'
#
loop_
_entity.id
_entity.type
_entity.pdbx_description
1 polymer ?
#
loop_
_entity_poly.entity_id
_entity_poly.type
_entity_poly.pdbx_seq_one_letter_code
_entity_poly.pdbx_strand_id
1 'polypeptide(L)'
;MHWGKCGVVILALAFMAVPVEQSHARCPERLPCKGCGCKGGPGYRINATGKCAGFKALERQCGNPPTLRCTFENAPGTGLNRDCALGNKSEVPG
;
A
#
# COMPACT_ATOMS: atom_id res chain seq x y z
N MET A 1 -74.60 18.02 18.07
CA MET A 1 -74.42 18.49 16.67
C MET A 1 -73.13 19.30 16.62
N HIS A 2 -72.26 19.01 15.65
CA HIS A 2 -70.95 19.67 15.33
C HIS A 2 -69.86 19.52 16.40
N TRP A 3 -68.86 18.63 16.28
CA TRP A 3 -67.86 18.37 15.22
C TRP A 3 -66.81 19.47 15.09
N GLY A 4 -65.56 19.17 15.47
CA GLY A 4 -64.38 19.99 15.14
C GLY A 4 -63.08 19.46 15.74
N LYS A 5 -62.65 18.23 15.38
CA LYS A 5 -61.37 17.99 14.69
C LYS A 5 -60.24 18.97 15.07
N CYS A 6 -59.55 18.71 16.18
CA CYS A 6 -58.19 19.21 16.38
C CYS A 6 -57.28 18.45 15.41
N GLY A 7 -57.08 19.02 14.21
CA GLY A 7 -56.20 18.48 13.19
C GLY A 7 -54.77 18.43 13.72
N VAL A 8 -54.28 17.22 13.95
CA VAL A 8 -52.85 16.95 14.09
C VAL A 8 -52.22 17.20 12.72
N VAL A 9 -51.57 18.34 12.58
CA VAL A 9 -50.74 18.64 11.40
C VAL A 9 -49.47 17.78 11.53
N ILE A 10 -49.50 16.57 10.97
CA ILE A 10 -48.30 15.77 10.79
C ILE A 10 -47.47 16.43 9.69
N LEU A 11 -46.46 17.20 10.08
CA LEU A 11 -45.41 17.64 9.15
C LEU A 11 -44.64 16.39 8.71
N ALA A 12 -45.00 15.86 7.55
CA ALA A 12 -44.26 14.78 6.89
C ALA A 12 -42.92 15.34 6.40
N LEU A 13 -41.88 15.20 7.22
CA LEU A 13 -40.50 15.41 6.79
C LEU A 13 -40.16 14.29 5.79
N ALA A 14 -40.27 14.59 4.50
CA ALA A 14 -39.82 13.74 3.43
C ALA A 14 -38.29 13.60 3.52
N PHE A 15 -37.82 12.51 4.14
CA PHE A 15 -36.44 12.06 4.02
C PHE A 15 -36.23 11.61 2.57
N MET A 16 -35.75 12.53 1.73
CA MET A 16 -35.23 12.20 0.41
C MET A 16 -34.03 11.27 0.61
N ALA A 17 -34.20 9.98 0.30
CA ALA A 17 -33.12 9.02 0.25
C ALA A 17 -32.19 9.37 -0.93
N VAL A 18 -31.13 10.11 -0.63
CA VAL A 18 -30.07 10.41 -1.60
C VAL A 18 -29.32 9.10 -1.85
N PRO A 19 -29.24 8.58 -3.09
CA PRO A 19 -28.37 7.46 -3.38
C PRO A 19 -26.92 7.92 -3.18
N VAL A 20 -26.25 7.36 -2.19
CA VAL A 20 -24.79 7.46 -2.06
C VAL A 20 -24.21 6.61 -3.18
N GLU A 21 -23.94 7.24 -4.32
CA GLU A 21 -23.18 6.63 -5.39
C GLU A 21 -21.74 6.47 -4.88
N GLN A 22 -21.37 5.24 -4.49
CA GLN A 22 -20.03 4.94 -3.99
C GLN A 22 -19.02 5.04 -5.14
N SER A 23 -18.50 6.24 -5.35
CA SER A 23 -17.43 6.53 -6.31
C SER A 23 -16.12 5.89 -5.84
N HIS A 24 -15.96 4.60 -6.12
CA HIS A 24 -14.64 3.97 -6.09
C HIS A 24 -13.88 4.52 -7.29
N ALA A 25 -13.02 5.50 -7.06
CA ALA A 25 -12.09 5.97 -8.08
C ALA A 25 -11.36 4.76 -8.67
N ARG A 26 -11.49 4.54 -9.98
CA ARG A 26 -10.73 3.54 -10.72
C ARG A 26 -9.30 4.03 -10.86
N CYS A 27 -8.52 3.90 -9.79
CA CYS A 27 -7.07 3.99 -9.90
C CYS A 27 -6.61 2.93 -10.91
N PRO A 28 -5.71 3.26 -11.84
CA PRO A 28 -5.16 2.27 -12.74
C PRO A 28 -4.59 1.11 -11.93
N GLU A 29 -4.93 -0.12 -12.35
CA GLU A 29 -4.40 -1.33 -11.74
C GLU A 29 -2.88 -1.24 -11.77
N ARG A 30 -2.25 -1.23 -10.59
CA ARG A 30 -0.79 -1.22 -10.53
C ARG A 30 -0.30 -2.56 -11.05
N LEU A 31 0.57 -2.53 -12.07
CA LEU A 31 1.23 -3.73 -12.54
C LEU A 31 1.79 -4.51 -11.33
N PRO A 32 1.58 -5.83 -11.25
CA PRO A 32 2.03 -6.61 -10.13
C PRO A 32 3.55 -6.46 -9.99
N CYS A 33 3.97 -6.01 -8.82
CA CYS A 33 5.36 -5.88 -8.43
C CYS A 33 6.00 -7.27 -8.40
N LYS A 34 6.88 -7.57 -9.37
CA LYS A 34 7.54 -8.88 -9.50
C LYS A 34 9.03 -8.78 -9.19
N GLY A 35 9.55 -9.82 -8.54
CA GLY A 35 10.96 -9.94 -8.20
C GLY A 35 11.36 -9.20 -6.92
N CYS A 36 12.47 -9.61 -6.33
CA CYS A 36 13.07 -8.98 -5.19
C CYS A 36 13.66 -7.63 -5.58
N GLY A 37 13.37 -6.61 -4.77
CA GLY A 37 13.70 -5.21 -5.08
C GLY A 37 12.53 -4.39 -5.60
N CYS A 38 11.46 -5.02 -6.12
CA CYS A 38 10.40 -4.28 -6.80
C CYS A 38 9.68 -3.23 -5.91
N LYS A 39 9.66 -3.48 -4.59
CA LYS A 39 9.09 -2.57 -3.57
C LYS A 39 10.14 -1.65 -2.92
N GLY A 40 11.29 -1.42 -3.57
CA GLY A 40 12.36 -0.59 -3.00
C GLY A 40 13.46 -1.36 -2.26
N GLY A 41 13.38 -2.69 -2.18
CA GLY A 41 14.32 -3.53 -1.45
C GLY A 41 15.72 -3.65 -2.10
N PRO A 42 16.66 -4.40 -1.49
CA PRO A 42 18.04 -4.53 -1.98
C PRO A 42 18.18 -5.34 -3.29
N GLY A 43 17.13 -5.99 -3.78
CA GLY A 43 17.17 -6.70 -5.07
C GLY A 43 17.56 -8.18 -5.01
N TYR A 44 17.81 -8.72 -3.81
CA TYR A 44 18.36 -10.07 -3.64
C TYR A 44 17.30 -11.07 -3.13
N ARG A 45 17.27 -12.27 -3.74
CA ARG A 45 16.53 -13.43 -3.23
C ARG A 45 17.47 -14.37 -2.48
N ILE A 46 17.05 -14.79 -1.29
CA ILE A 46 17.77 -15.75 -0.45
C ILE A 46 17.59 -17.14 -1.03
N ASN A 47 18.67 -17.76 -1.51
CA ASN A 47 18.60 -19.04 -2.21
C ASN A 47 18.02 -20.16 -1.33
N ALA A 48 18.37 -20.17 -0.04
CA ALA A 48 17.91 -21.18 0.90
C ALA A 48 16.41 -21.13 1.21
N THR A 49 15.76 -19.97 1.06
CA THR A 49 14.34 -19.79 1.46
C THR A 49 13.41 -19.34 0.34
N GLY A 50 13.98 -18.89 -0.79
CA GLY A 50 13.22 -18.26 -1.87
C GLY A 50 12.64 -16.88 -1.51
N LYS A 51 12.86 -16.34 -0.31
CA LYS A 51 12.35 -15.02 0.11
C LYS A 51 13.27 -13.89 -0.31
N CYS A 52 12.75 -12.68 -0.41
CA CYS A 52 13.57 -11.49 -0.66
C CYS A 52 14.30 -11.05 0.62
N ALA A 53 15.58 -10.73 0.49
CA ALA A 53 16.38 -10.16 1.56
C ALA A 53 15.97 -8.70 1.83
N GLY A 54 16.06 -8.27 3.08
CA GLY A 54 15.91 -6.87 3.49
C GLY A 54 17.27 -6.22 3.74
N PHE A 55 17.39 -4.89 3.60
CA PHE A 55 18.66 -4.17 3.75
C PHE A 55 19.40 -4.50 5.05
N LYS A 56 18.71 -4.48 6.19
CA LYS A 56 19.29 -4.76 7.52
C LYS A 56 19.77 -6.20 7.72
N ALA A 57 19.21 -7.14 6.97
CA ALA A 57 19.54 -8.56 7.10
C ALA A 57 20.40 -9.08 5.95
N LEU A 58 20.73 -8.22 4.98
CA LEU A 58 21.36 -8.62 3.72
C LEU A 58 22.69 -9.32 3.96
N GLU A 59 23.61 -8.73 4.71
CA GLU A 59 24.91 -9.36 4.99
C GLU A 59 24.77 -10.66 5.77
N ARG A 60 23.91 -10.69 6.79
CA ARG A 60 23.68 -11.91 7.60
C ARG A 60 23.08 -13.06 6.78
N GLN A 61 22.19 -12.77 5.84
CA GLN A 61 21.48 -13.78 5.05
C GLN A 61 22.23 -14.16 3.76
N CYS A 62 22.86 -13.18 3.12
CA CYS A 62 23.45 -13.28 1.79
C CYS A 62 24.98 -13.37 1.81
N GLY A 63 25.62 -12.85 2.85
CA GLY A 63 27.07 -12.66 2.95
C GLY A 63 27.56 -11.33 2.39
N ASN A 64 28.88 -11.16 2.40
CA ASN A 64 29.59 -10.04 1.77
C ASN A 64 30.70 -10.62 0.88
N PRO A 65 30.56 -10.64 -0.46
CA PRO A 65 29.46 -10.03 -1.22
C PRO A 65 28.12 -10.79 -1.11
N PRO A 66 26.95 -10.14 -1.32
CA PRO A 66 25.63 -10.78 -1.19
C PRO A 66 25.39 -11.92 -2.19
N THR A 67 26.14 -11.95 -3.28
CA THR A 67 26.06 -12.99 -4.31
C THR A 67 26.53 -14.36 -3.83
N LEU A 68 27.15 -14.46 -2.65
CA LEU A 68 27.56 -15.73 -2.06
C LEU A 68 26.38 -16.66 -1.76
N ARG A 69 25.26 -16.12 -1.28
CA ARG A 69 24.08 -16.91 -0.85
C ARG A 69 22.74 -16.40 -1.40
N CYS A 70 22.77 -15.31 -2.16
CA CYS A 70 21.57 -14.72 -2.73
C CYS A 70 21.74 -14.42 -4.22
N THR A 71 20.64 -14.55 -4.98
CA THR A 71 20.59 -14.18 -6.39
C THR A 71 20.04 -12.77 -6.55
N PHE A 72 20.71 -11.94 -7.34
CA PHE A 72 20.22 -10.61 -7.69
C PHE A 72 19.18 -10.69 -8.81
N GLU A 73 18.00 -10.11 -8.59
CA GLU A 73 16.87 -10.20 -9.54
C GLU A 73 16.64 -8.92 -10.35
N ASN A 74 17.34 -7.83 -10.02
CA ASN A 74 17.27 -6.55 -10.75
C ASN A 74 15.85 -6.04 -11.02
N ALA A 75 14.93 -6.21 -10.06
CA ALA A 75 13.56 -5.75 -10.23
C ALA A 75 13.49 -4.21 -10.26
N PRO A 76 12.53 -3.63 -11.03
CA PRO A 76 12.32 -2.18 -11.08
C PRO A 76 12.09 -1.61 -9.68
N GLY A 77 12.91 -0.65 -9.27
CA GLY A 77 12.83 -0.05 -7.93
C GLY A 77 13.81 -0.60 -6.90
N THR A 78 14.68 -1.54 -7.28
CA THR A 78 15.79 -1.98 -6.44
C THR A 78 16.57 -0.79 -5.88
N GLY A 79 16.76 -0.74 -4.57
CA GLY A 79 17.52 0.32 -3.91
C GLY A 79 16.75 1.61 -3.60
N LEU A 80 15.58 1.84 -4.20
CA LEU A 80 14.86 3.12 -4.05
C LEU A 80 14.42 3.43 -2.61
N ASN A 81 14.30 2.41 -1.75
CA ASN A 81 13.90 2.60 -0.35
C ASN A 81 15.08 2.40 0.63
N ARG A 82 16.34 2.44 0.16
CA ARG A 82 17.51 2.13 0.99
C ARG A 82 17.63 3.05 2.20
N ASP A 83 17.57 4.36 1.98
CA ASP A 83 17.84 5.35 3.03
C ASP A 83 16.77 5.30 4.13
N CYS A 84 15.50 5.29 3.73
CA CYS A 84 14.38 5.07 4.66
C CYS A 84 14.49 3.73 5.39
N ALA A 85 14.83 2.63 4.70
CA ALA A 85 14.95 1.32 5.33
C ALA A 85 16.11 1.21 6.32
N LEU A 86 17.20 1.97 6.11
CA LEU A 86 18.35 2.03 7.01
C LEU A 86 18.16 3.08 8.13
N GLY A 87 17.16 3.95 8.02
CA GLY A 87 16.92 5.03 8.99
C GLY A 87 17.78 6.27 8.72
N ASN A 88 18.36 6.36 7.53
CA ASN A 88 19.15 7.49 7.09
C ASN A 88 18.17 8.60 6.69
N LYS A 89 18.19 9.72 7.41
CA LYS A 89 17.45 10.93 7.03
C LYS A 89 18.26 11.67 5.95
N SER A 90 18.37 11.11 4.76
CA SER A 90 18.83 11.92 3.62
C SER A 90 17.61 12.73 3.17
N GLU A 91 17.70 14.04 3.33
CA GLU A 91 16.62 14.97 3.05
C GLU A 91 16.14 14.80 1.61
N VAL A 92 14.87 14.41 1.44
CA VAL A 92 14.18 14.55 0.16
C VAL A 92 13.70 16.00 0.10
N PRO A 93 14.17 16.84 -0.85
CA PRO A 93 13.53 18.12 -1.08
C PRO A 93 12.11 17.84 -1.58
N GLY A 94 11.13 18.37 -0.84
CA GLY A 94 9.71 18.31 -1.21
C GLY A 94 9.40 19.16 -2.43
#